data_AF-A0A432I9D1-F1
#
_entry.id   AF-A0A432I9D1-F1
#
_cell.length_a   1.000
_cell.length_b   1.000
_cell.length_c   1.000
_cell.angle_alpha   90.00
_cell.angle_beta   90.00
_cell.angle_gamma   90.00
#
_symmetry.space_group_name_H-M   'P 1'
#
loop_
_entity.id
_entity.type
_entity.pdbx_description
1 polymer ?
#
loop_
_entity_poly.entity_id
_entity_poly.type
_entity_poly.pdbx_seq_one_letter_code
_entity_poly.pdbx_strand_id
1 'polypeptide(L)'
;MKLEIKLENFEGPLDLLLHLLEKKEMEITEVKISELIDEYLSLVEKAQKGNISIKVEFLGVASELLEIKALSILNMREKEKKEEALS
;
A
#
# COMPACT_ATOMS: atom_id res chain seq x y z
N MET A 1 -9.60 -6.89 -21.20
CA MET A 1 -9.15 -8.09 -20.47
C MET A 1 -8.74 -7.66 -19.07
N LYS A 2 -9.32 -8.24 -18.01
CA LYS A 2 -8.80 -8.07 -16.63
C LYS A 2 -7.68 -9.08 -16.45
N LEU A 3 -6.42 -8.63 -16.42
CA LEU A 3 -5.33 -9.48 -15.98
C LEU A 3 -5.47 -9.68 -14.46
N GLU A 4 -5.65 -10.93 -14.03
CA GLU A 4 -5.52 -11.28 -12.61
C GLU A 4 -4.04 -11.28 -12.24
N ILE A 5 -3.61 -10.23 -11.55
CA ILE A 5 -2.24 -10.12 -11.04
C ILE A 5 -2.08 -11.09 -9.88
N LYS A 6 -1.12 -12.01 -9.99
CA LYS A 6 -0.74 -12.94 -8.92
C LYS A 6 0.53 -12.47 -8.23
N LEU A 7 0.59 -12.64 -6.91
CA LEU A 7 1.77 -12.29 -6.10
C LEU A 7 3.03 -13.09 -6.51
N GLU A 8 2.84 -14.30 -7.04
CA GLU A 8 3.91 -15.20 -7.49
C GLU A 8 4.72 -14.67 -8.68
N ASN A 9 4.19 -13.67 -9.40
CA ASN A 9 4.83 -13.11 -10.59
C ASN A 9 5.91 -12.07 -10.26
N PHE A 10 6.08 -11.72 -8.98
CA PHE A 10 7.01 -10.68 -8.54
C PHE A 10 8.20 -11.31 -7.82
N GLU A 11 9.39 -10.78 -8.09
CA GLU A 11 10.61 -11.31 -7.48
C GLU A 11 10.68 -10.99 -5.98
N GLY A 12 10.07 -9.89 -5.56
CA GLY A 12 9.98 -9.45 -4.17
C GLY A 12 9.01 -8.27 -3.98
N PRO A 13 8.93 -7.73 -2.74
CA PRO A 13 7.97 -6.68 -2.41
C PRO A 13 8.27 -5.34 -3.07
N LEU A 14 9.54 -5.03 -3.34
CA LEU A 14 9.93 -3.80 -4.02
C LEU A 14 9.51 -3.80 -5.49
N ASP A 15 9.69 -4.93 -6.19
CA ASP A 15 9.25 -5.13 -7.56
C ASP A 15 7.74 -4.95 -7.69
N LEU A 16 6.97 -5.53 -6.75
CA LEU A 16 5.54 -5.29 -6.67
C LEU A 16 5.21 -3.80 -6.47
N LEU A 17 5.89 -3.10 -5.57
CA LEU A 17 5.66 -1.67 -5.34
C LEU A 17 5.97 -0.83 -6.58
N LEU A 18 7.05 -1.12 -7.29
CA LEU A 18 7.41 -0.46 -8.55
C LEU A 18 6.31 -0.68 -9.60
N HIS A 19 5.83 -1.90 -9.76
CA HIS A 19 4.73 -2.21 -10.67
C HIS A 19 3.46 -1.41 -10.33
N LEU A 20 3.11 -1.32 -9.04
CA LEU A 20 1.95 -0.56 -8.58
C LEU A 20 2.14 0.96 -8.81
N LEU A 21 3.38 1.46 -8.67
CA LEU A 21 3.72 2.86 -8.93
C LEU A 21 3.66 3.21 -10.42
N GLU A 22 4.20 2.36 -11.29
CA GLU A 22 4.15 2.55 -12.74
C GLU A 22 2.71 2.62 -13.24
N LYS A 23 1.82 1.82 -12.65
CA LYS A 23 0.38 1.85 -12.95
C LYS A 23 -0.30 3.18 -12.57
N LYS A 24 0.25 3.94 -11.62
CA LYS A 24 -0.36 5.18 -11.08
C LYS A 24 0.17 6.49 -11.70
N GLU A 25 1.00 6.43 -12.74
CA GLU A 25 1.58 7.59 -13.46
C GLU A 25 2.24 8.65 -12.53
N MET A 26 3.53 8.44 -12.23
CA MET A 26 4.60 9.32 -11.69
C MET A 26 4.35 10.40 -10.61
N GLU A 27 3.14 10.86 -10.32
CA GLU A 27 2.89 11.80 -9.22
C GLU A 27 2.35 11.09 -7.99
N ILE A 28 3.15 11.06 -6.93
CA ILE A 28 2.81 10.46 -5.64
C ILE A 28 2.42 11.57 -4.66
N THR A 29 1.13 11.66 -4.33
CA THR A 29 0.60 12.53 -3.26
C THR A 29 0.20 11.69 -2.05
N GLU A 30 -0.05 12.31 -0.89
CA GLU A 30 -0.38 11.57 0.34
C GLU A 30 -1.61 10.65 0.18
N VAL A 31 -2.65 11.13 -0.51
CA VAL A 31 -3.83 10.31 -0.86
C VAL A 31 -3.47 9.12 -1.75
N LYS A 32 -2.61 9.33 -2.76
CA LYS A 32 -2.16 8.27 -3.68
C LYS A 32 -1.24 7.24 -2.99
N ILE A 33 -0.45 7.65 -1.99
CA ILE A 33 0.37 6.74 -1.17
C ILE A 33 -0.53 5.79 -0.38
N SER A 34 -1.56 6.32 0.28
CA SER A 34 -2.49 5.47 1.03
C SER A 34 -3.16 4.43 0.12
N GLU A 35 -3.57 4.85 -1.08
CA GLU A 35 -4.16 3.93 -2.06
C GLU A 35 -3.16 2.87 -2.57
N LEU A 36 -1.90 3.24 -2.78
CA LEU A 36 -0.83 2.32 -3.16
C LEU A 36 -0.63 1.24 -2.09
N ILE A 37 -0.59 1.67 -0.82
CA ILE A 37 -0.47 0.79 0.35
C ILE A 37 -1.67 -0.16 0.40
N ASP A 38 -2.89 0.34 0.18
CA ASP A 38 -4.09 -0.51 0.15
C ASP A 38 -4.05 -1.55 -0.96
N GLU A 39 -3.58 -1.17 -2.15
CA GLU A 39 -3.46 -2.09 -3.28
C GLU A 39 -2.42 -3.18 -2.99
N TYR A 40 -1.28 -2.81 -2.41
CA TYR A 40 -0.26 -3.76 -1.95
C TYR A 40 -0.84 -4.76 -0.93
N LEU A 41 -1.47 -4.26 0.13
CA LEU A 41 -2.04 -5.09 1.19
C LEU A 41 -3.15 -6.01 0.65
N SER A 42 -3.96 -5.51 -0.29
CA SER A 42 -5.01 -6.31 -0.94
C SER A 42 -4.43 -7.49 -1.72
N LEU A 43 -3.32 -7.30 -2.43
CA LEU A 43 -2.66 -8.37 -3.18
C LEU A 43 -2.07 -9.43 -2.24
N VAL A 44 -1.43 -9.01 -1.15
CA VAL A 44 -0.91 -9.91 -0.11
C VAL A 44 -2.06 -10.71 0.53
N GLU A 45 -3.17 -10.07 0.88
CA GLU A 45 -4.34 -10.73 1.47
C GLU A 45 -4.99 -11.72 0.49
N LYS A 46 -5.13 -11.36 -0.80
CA LYS A 46 -5.66 -12.25 -1.83
C LYS A 46 -4.78 -13.48 -2.03
N ALA A 47 -3.45 -13.30 -2.02
CA ALA A 47 -2.52 -14.43 -2.09
C ALA A 47 -2.71 -15.38 -0.90
N GLN A 48 -2.88 -14.82 0.31
CA GLN A 48 -3.11 -15.61 1.52
C GLN A 48 -4.42 -16.41 1.43
N LYS A 49 -5.51 -15.78 0.99
CA LYS A 49 -6.82 -16.44 0.80
C LYS A 49 -6.81 -17.49 -0.31
N GLY A 50 -5.95 -17.32 -1.31
CA GLY A 50 -5.74 -18.28 -2.39
C GLY A 50 -4.91 -19.51 -2.00
N ASN A 51 -4.49 -19.63 -0.74
CA ASN A 51 -3.52 -20.63 -0.26
C ASN A 51 -2.18 -20.59 -1.01
N ILE A 52 -1.78 -19.41 -1.48
CA ILE A 52 -0.48 -19.20 -2.12
C ILE A 52 0.57 -19.02 -1.02
N SER A 53 1.71 -19.67 -1.17
CA SER A 53 2.84 -19.48 -0.24
C SER A 53 3.41 -18.08 -0.37
N ILE A 54 3.26 -17.26 0.66
CA ILE A 54 3.80 -15.90 0.73
C ILE A 54 5.20 -15.94 1.34
N LYS A 55 6.17 -15.28 0.69
CA LYS A 55 7.51 -15.11 1.29
C LYS A 55 7.45 -14.12 2.45
N VAL A 56 8.20 -14.40 3.52
CA VAL A 56 8.22 -13.58 4.75
C VAL A 56 8.54 -12.10 4.48
N GLU A 57 9.35 -11.81 3.47
CA GLU A 57 9.69 -10.44 3.04
C GLU A 57 8.46 -9.58 2.69
N PHE A 58 7.41 -10.15 2.07
CA PHE A 58 6.19 -9.40 1.76
C PHE A 58 5.41 -9.04 3.02
N LEU A 59 5.42 -9.91 4.03
CA LEU A 59 4.77 -9.63 5.31
C LEU A 59 5.54 -8.56 6.10
N GLY A 60 6.87 -8.56 6.02
CA GLY A 60 7.70 -7.51 6.61
C GLY A 60 7.36 -6.13 6.04
N VAL A 61 7.33 -6.01 4.71
CA VAL A 61 6.96 -4.75 4.05
C VAL A 61 5.49 -4.39 4.29
N ALA A 62 4.57 -5.35 4.31
CA ALA A 62 3.17 -5.09 4.68
C ALA A 62 3.04 -4.45 6.07
N SER A 63 3.82 -4.93 7.05
CA SER A 63 3.84 -4.37 8.40
C SER A 63 4.34 -2.93 8.43
N GLU A 64 5.44 -2.65 7.72
CA GLU A 64 6.02 -1.31 7.64
C GLU A 64 5.06 -0.33 6.93
N LEU A 65 4.41 -0.75 5.84
CA LEU A 65 3.42 0.06 5.14
C LEU A 65 2.17 0.34 5.99
N LEU A 66 1.72 -0.60 6.81
CA LEU A 66 0.63 -0.39 7.76
C LEU A 66 0.99 0.68 8.80
N GLU A 67 2.22 0.65 9.33
CA GLU A 67 2.72 1.66 10.26
C GLU A 67 2.77 3.05 9.61
N ILE A 68 3.32 3.15 8.40
CA ILE A 68 3.36 4.40 7.62
C ILE A 68 1.95 4.96 7.43
N LYS A 69 1.00 4.10 7.02
CA LYS A 69 -0.39 4.51 6.80
C LYS A 69 -1.07 4.99 8.08
N ALA A 70 -0.86 4.30 9.20
CA ALA A 70 -1.41 4.70 10.50
C ALA A 70 -0.90 6.08 10.92
N LEU A 71 0.41 6.34 10.78
CA LEU A 71 1.02 7.63 11.11
C LEU A 71 0.52 8.76 10.20
N SER A 72 0.40 8.53 8.89
CA SER A 72 -0.15 9.52 7.94
C SER A 72 -1.57 9.93 8.32
N ILE A 73 -2.45 8.96 8.62
CA ILE A 73 -3.84 9.25 9.04
C ILE A 73 -3.87 10.09 10.33
N LEU A 74 -3.01 9.77 11.30
CA LEU A 74 -2.91 10.54 12.54
C LEU A 74 -2.49 12.00 12.27
N ASN A 75 -1.47 12.21 11.45
CA ASN A 75 -0.98 13.54 11.09
C ASN A 75 -2.03 14.37 10.33
N MET A 76 -2.77 13.75 9.41
CA MET A 76 -3.88 14.41 8.71
C MET A 76 -4.94 14.91 9.69
N ARG A 77 -5.37 14.05 10.63
CA ARG A 77 -6.37 14.42 11.65
C ARG A 77 -5.90 15.54 12.57
N GLU A 78 -4.62 15.56 12.91
CA GLU A 78 -4.05 16.67 13.69
C GLU A 78 -4.04 17.99 12.92
N LYS A 79 -3.80 17.93 11.60
CA LYS A 79 -3.83 19.11 10.73
C LYS A 79 -5.26 19.65 10.59
N GLU A 80 -6.24 18.80 10.34
CA GLU A 80 -7.67 19.17 10.27
C GLU A 80 -8.13 19.87 11.56
N LYS A 81 -7.80 19.30 12.73
CA LYS A 81 -8.13 19.91 14.03
C LYS A 81 -7.51 21.29 14.23
N LYS A 82 -6.28 21.51 13.75
CA LYS A 82 -5.61 22.82 13.84
C LYS A 82 -6.26 23.85 12.93
N GLU A 83 -6.70 23.45 11.73
CA GLU A 83 -7.38 24.33 10.77
C GLU A 83 -8.78 24.74 11.26
N GLU A 84 -9.52 23.82 11.89
CA GLU A 84 -10.81 24.11 12.54
C GLU A 84 -10.66 25.09 13.71
N ALA A 85 -9.59 24.99 14.51
CA ALA A 85 -9.36 25.88 15.66
C ALA A 85 -8.91 27.31 15.27
N LEU A 86 -8.49 27.52 14.03
CA LEU A 86 -8.08 28.82 13.48
C LEU A 86 -9.20 29.53 12.70
N SER A 87 -10.35 28.88 12.50
CA SER A 87 -11.55 29.42 11.85
C SER A 87 -12.58 29.89 12.88
#